data_AF-A0AA38CPU7-F1
#
_entry.id   AF-A0AA38CPU7-F1
#
_cell.length_a   1.000
_cell.length_b   1.000
_cell.length_c   1.000
_cell.angle_alpha   90.00
_cell.angle_beta   90.00
_cell.angle_gamma   90.00
#
_symmetry.space_group_name_H-M   'P 1'
#
loop_
_entity.id
_entity.type
_entity.pdbx_description
1 polymer ?
#
loop_
_entity_poly.entity_id
_entity_poly.type
_entity_poly.pdbx_seq_one_letter_code
_entity_poly.pdbx_strand_id
1 'polypeptide(L)'
;NMYLSIITLMGVASTLVSLLPVFQNPEFRAVRASLFFGMGVSGVAPIIHKQILYKDVPLVLYTTAYEVAMGTFYGLGALVYALRIPERWKPGKFDIA
;
A
#
# COMPACT_ATOMS: atom_id res chain seq x y z
N ASN A 1 -0.83 -16.47 12.51
CA ASN A 1 -1.42 -15.56 13.53
C ASN A 1 -0.71 -14.24 13.62
N MET A 2 0.61 -14.19 13.86
CA MET A 2 1.36 -12.92 13.98
C MET A 2 1.10 -11.91 12.83
N TYR A 3 1.28 -12.33 11.57
CA TYR A 3 1.08 -11.45 10.41
C TYR A 3 -0.36 -10.93 10.28
N LEU A 4 -1.35 -11.79 10.57
CA LEU A 4 -2.77 -11.40 10.55
C LEU A 4 -3.08 -10.37 11.64
N SER A 5 -2.54 -10.55 12.85
CA SER A 5 -2.71 -9.58 13.93
C SER A 5 -2.08 -8.23 13.58
N ILE A 6 -0.87 -8.22 13.01
CA ILE A 6 -0.18 -6.99 12.60
C ILE A 6 -0.98 -6.25 11.52
N ILE A 7 -1.35 -6.92 10.42
CA ILE A 7 -2.07 -6.26 9.32
C ILE A 7 -3.44 -5.76 9.79
N THR A 8 -4.12 -6.51 10.67
CA THR A 8 -5.41 -6.09 11.23
C THR A 8 -5.25 -4.84 12.11
N LEU A 9 -4.26 -4.80 13.00
CA LEU A 9 -4.00 -3.63 13.85
C LEU A 9 -3.64 -2.40 13.02
N MET A 10 -2.79 -2.57 12.00
CA MET A 10 -2.43 -1.49 11.08
C MET A 10 -3.64 -1.02 10.26
N GLY A 11 -4.51 -1.94 9.85
CA GLY A 11 -5.76 -1.62 9.16
C GLY A 11 -6.73 -0.81 10.02
N VAL A 12 -6.92 -1.22 11.28
CA VAL A 12 -7.74 -0.48 12.24
C VAL A 12 -7.15 0.92 12.48
N ALA A 13 -5.85 1.03 12.71
CA ALA A 13 -5.19 2.32 12.90
C ALA A 13 -5.34 3.23 11.67
N SER A 14 -5.10 2.71 10.47
CA SER A 14 -5.24 3.45 9.21
C SER A 14 -6.69 3.90 8.99
N THR A 15 -7.67 3.07 9.36
CA THR A 15 -9.09 3.38 9.26
C THR A 15 -9.48 4.51 10.23
N LEU A 16 -9.08 4.39 11.50
CA LEU A 16 -9.33 5.43 12.51
C LEU A 16 -8.72 6.77 12.11
N VAL A 17 -7.45 6.77 11.69
CA VAL A 17 -6.74 7.99 11.28
C VAL A 17 -7.30 8.58 9.98
N SER A 18 -7.97 7.79 9.14
CA SER A 18 -8.62 8.29 7.92
C SER A 18 -10.04 8.83 8.15
N LEU A 19 -10.78 8.24 9.09
CA LEU A 19 -12.19 8.57 9.32
C LEU A 19 -12.40 9.62 10.43
N LEU A 20 -11.48 9.71 11.39
CA LEU A 20 -11.62 10.67 12.49
C LEU A 20 -11.43 12.11 11.99
N PRO A 21 -12.37 13.04 12.26
CA PRO A 21 -12.33 14.42 11.77
C PRO A 21 -11.05 15.17 12.14
N VAL A 22 -10.51 14.90 13.35
CA VAL A 22 -9.27 15.50 13.86
C VAL A 22 -8.09 15.26 12.91
N PHE A 23 -8.04 14.10 12.28
CA PHE A 23 -6.96 13.70 11.38
C PHE A 23 -7.21 14.07 9.93
N GLN A 24 -8.30 14.77 9.59
CA GLN A 24 -8.56 15.22 8.22
C GLN A 24 -7.80 16.49 7.85
N ASN A 25 -7.24 17.20 8.85
CA ASN A 25 -6.44 18.39 8.62
C ASN A 25 -5.25 18.13 7.66
N PRO A 26 -4.82 19.13 6.88
CA PRO A 26 -3.70 18.99 5.93
C PRO A 26 -2.40 18.52 6.58
N GLU A 27 -2.17 18.90 7.84
CA GLU A 27 -0.98 18.54 8.62
C GLU A 27 -0.83 17.03 8.82
N PHE A 28 -1.94 16.30 8.96
CA PHE A 28 -1.95 14.84 9.13
C PHE A 28 -1.90 14.07 7.81
N ARG A 29 -1.82 14.75 6.65
CA ARG A 29 -1.72 14.09 5.34
C ARG A 29 -0.51 13.15 5.27
N ALA A 30 0.63 13.59 5.79
CA ALA A 30 1.85 12.78 5.84
C ALA A 30 1.69 11.54 6.74
N VAL A 31 0.99 11.69 7.88
CA VAL A 31 0.71 10.59 8.82
C VAL A 31 -0.22 9.55 8.20
N ARG A 32 -1.29 9.97 7.52
CA ARG A 32 -2.17 9.05 6.78
C ARG A 32 -1.39 8.29 5.72
N ALA A 33 -0.61 9.01 4.90
CA ALA A 33 0.19 8.41 3.84
C ALA A 33 1.23 7.41 4.38
N SER A 34 1.91 7.73 5.49
CA SER A 34 2.91 6.85 6.08
C SER A 34 2.30 5.59 6.69
N LEU A 35 1.10 5.67 7.29
CA LEU A 35 0.36 4.50 7.79
C LEU A 35 -0.03 3.56 6.65
N PHE A 36 -0.63 4.08 5.58
CA PHE A 36 -0.98 3.27 4.41
C PHE A 36 0.26 2.67 3.74
N PHE A 37 1.33 3.45 3.61
CA PHE A 37 2.59 2.98 3.03
C PHE A 37 3.23 1.89 3.89
N GLY A 38 3.32 2.11 5.21
CA GLY A 38 3.84 1.12 6.15
C GLY A 38 3.02 -0.17 6.14
N MET A 39 1.69 -0.06 6.04
CA MET A 39 0.80 -1.21 5.92
C MET A 39 1.12 -2.04 4.66
N GLY A 40 1.34 -1.40 3.52
CA GLY A 40 1.78 -2.07 2.29
C GLY A 40 3.16 -2.72 2.41
N VAL A 41 4.14 -1.97 2.94
CA VAL A 41 5.52 -2.45 3.12
C VAL A 41 5.60 -3.63 4.10
N SER A 42 4.71 -3.69 5.10
CA SER A 42 4.65 -4.81 6.05
C SER A 42 4.44 -6.16 5.36
N GLY A 43 3.83 -6.18 4.16
CA GLY A 43 3.64 -7.37 3.33
C GLY A 43 4.93 -8.00 2.81
N VAL A 44 6.05 -7.27 2.79
CA VAL A 44 7.36 -7.83 2.38
C VAL A 44 7.85 -8.89 3.37
N ALA A 45 7.60 -8.70 4.67
CA ALA A 45 8.04 -9.63 5.70
C ALA A 45 7.46 -11.06 5.55
N PRO A 46 6.14 -11.28 5.40
CA PRO A 46 5.59 -12.62 5.17
C PRO A 46 6.02 -13.21 3.82
N ILE A 47 6.26 -12.40 2.79
CA ILE A 47 6.79 -12.88 1.49
C ILE A 47 8.18 -13.49 1.69
N ILE A 48 9.10 -12.78 2.35
CA ILE A 48 10.44 -13.28 2.64
C ILE A 48 10.36 -14.53 3.53
N HIS A 49 9.52 -14.52 4.57
CA HIS A 49 9.33 -15.69 5.44
C HIS A 49 8.88 -16.91 4.63
N LYS A 50 7.89 -16.75 3.75
CA LYS A 50 7.40 -17.82 2.87
C LYS A 50 8.50 -18.38 1.98
N GLN A 51 9.34 -17.53 1.39
CA GLN A 51 10.46 -17.94 0.54
C GLN A 51 11.48 -18.79 1.31
N ILE A 52 11.81 -18.40 2.54
CA ILE A 52 12.76 -19.15 3.37
C ILE A 52 12.19 -20.51 3.77
N LEU A 53 10.91 -20.55 4.17
CA LEU A 53 10.28 -21.75 4.70
C LEU A 53 9.98 -22.80 3.62
N TYR A 54 9.62 -22.37 2.41
CA TYR A 54 9.14 -23.25 1.34
C TYR A 54 10.01 -23.16 0.07
N LYS A 55 11.31 -22.93 0.24
CA LYS A 55 12.29 -22.78 -0.86
C LYS A 55 12.27 -23.91 -1.91
N ASP A 56 11.93 -25.13 -1.51
CA ASP A 56 11.93 -26.31 -2.39
C ASP A 56 10.60 -26.48 -3.16
N VAL A 57 9.62 -25.62 -2.91
CA VAL A 57 8.29 -25.67 -3.54
C VAL A 57 8.26 -24.69 -4.72
N PRO A 58 8.19 -25.15 -5.98
CA PRO A 58 8.24 -24.26 -7.14
C PRO A 58 7.07 -23.26 -7.21
N LEU A 59 5.92 -23.59 -6.60
CA LEU A 59 4.75 -22.70 -6.49
C LEU A 59 5.06 -21.38 -5.76
N VAL A 60 6.06 -21.39 -4.87
CA VAL A 60 6.45 -20.22 -4.07
C VAL A 60 7.04 -19.12 -4.94
N LEU A 61 7.77 -19.48 -6.01
CA LEU A 61 8.26 -18.53 -7.00
C LEU A 61 7.12 -17.90 -7.81
N TYR A 62 6.17 -18.71 -8.28
CA TYR A 62 5.01 -18.20 -9.04
C TYR A 62 4.16 -17.25 -8.19
N THR A 63 3.83 -17.65 -6.96
CA THR A 63 3.06 -16.79 -6.04
C THR A 63 3.81 -15.50 -5.71
N THR A 64 5.14 -15.54 -5.57
CA THR A 64 5.92 -14.30 -5.37
C THR A 64 6.04 -13.43 -6.60
N ALA A 65 6.03 -13.99 -7.81
CA ALA A 65 5.89 -13.19 -9.02
C ALA A 65 4.56 -12.40 -9.02
N TYR A 66 3.45 -13.03 -8.60
CA TYR A 66 2.16 -12.33 -8.47
C TYR A 66 2.18 -11.28 -7.35
N GLU A 67 2.82 -11.55 -6.22
CA GLU A 67 2.99 -10.57 -5.13
C GLU A 67 3.80 -9.35 -5.59
N VAL A 68 4.87 -9.56 -6.36
CA VAL A 68 5.67 -8.48 -6.96
C VAL A 68 4.83 -7.70 -7.96
N ALA A 69 4.10 -8.37 -8.85
CA ALA A 69 3.21 -7.71 -9.80
C ALA A 69 2.16 -6.85 -9.07
N MET A 70 1.52 -7.39 -8.04
CA MET A 70 0.58 -6.64 -7.19
C MET A 70 1.25 -5.41 -6.57
N GLY A 71 2.42 -5.57 -5.95
CA GLY A 71 3.19 -4.46 -5.37
C GLY A 71 3.53 -3.38 -6.39
N THR A 72 3.90 -3.75 -7.62
CA THR A 72 4.18 -2.79 -8.69
C THR A 72 2.93 -2.02 -9.10
N PHE A 73 1.78 -2.67 -9.27
CA PHE A 73 0.53 -1.97 -9.61
C PHE A 73 0.07 -1.03 -8.49
N TYR A 74 0.18 -1.44 -7.23
CA TYR A 74 -0.10 -0.57 -6.08
C TYR A 74 0.84 0.64 -6.04
N GLY A 75 2.15 0.42 -6.23
CA GLY A 75 3.15 1.48 -6.26
C GLY A 75 2.91 2.46 -7.42
N LEU A 76 2.60 1.95 -8.62
CA LEU A 76 2.25 2.77 -9.77
C LEU A 76 1.00 3.60 -9.51
N GLY A 77 -0.07 3.00 -8.97
CA GLY A 77 -1.29 3.73 -8.59
C GLY A 77 -1.01 4.85 -7.58
N ALA A 78 -0.18 4.56 -6.57
CA ALA A 78 0.24 5.55 -5.57
C ALA A 78 1.07 6.69 -6.19
N LEU A 79 1.98 6.38 -7.13
CA LEU A 79 2.75 7.38 -7.87
C LEU A 79 1.85 8.26 -8.73
N VAL A 80 0.90 7.66 -9.46
CA VAL A 80 -0.09 8.40 -10.26
C VAL A 80 -0.90 9.34 -9.38
N TYR A 81 -1.38 8.85 -8.23
CA TYR A 81 -2.11 9.65 -7.24
C TYR A 81 -1.26 10.81 -6.67
N ALA A 82 -0.02 10.53 -6.25
CA ALA A 82 0.86 11.53 -5.65
C ALA A 82 1.31 12.59 -6.65
N LEU A 83 1.62 12.19 -7.88
CA LEU A 83 2.08 13.08 -8.94
C LEU A 83 0.94 13.76 -9.69
N ARG A 84 -0.31 13.37 -9.43
CA ARG A 84 -1.51 13.91 -10.07
C ARG A 84 -1.43 13.83 -11.60
N ILE A 85 -0.95 12.71 -12.11
CA ILE A 85 -0.87 12.47 -13.56
C ILE A 85 -2.23 11.91 -14.01
N PRO A 86 -2.84 12.40 -15.10
CA PRO A 86 -2.31 13.34 -16.10
C PRO A 86 -2.65 14.82 -15.89
N GLU A 87 -3.39 15.20 -14.84
CA GLU A 87 -3.83 16.58 -14.59
C GLU A 87 -2.65 17.57 -14.54
N ARG A 88 -1.52 17.13 -13.97
CA ARG A 88 -0.26 17.87 -13.93
C ARG A 88 0.30 18.18 -15.31
N TRP A 89 0.07 17.32 -16.30
CA TRP A 89 0.58 17.48 -17.66
C TRP A 89 -0.36 18.28 -18.55
N LYS A 90 -1.67 18.27 -18.28
CA LYS A 90 -2.67 19.04 -19.03
C LYS A 90 -3.68 19.68 -18.07
N PRO A 91 -3.32 20.82 -17.46
CA PRO A 91 -4.21 21.53 -16.54
C PRO A 91 -5.54 21.89 -17.22
N GLY A 92 -6.67 21.67 -16.54
CA GLY A 92 -8.00 22.01 -17.04
C GLY A 92 -8.64 21.01 -18.01
N LYS A 93 -7.90 19.98 -18.49
CA LYS A 93 -8.46 18.98 -19.42
C LYS A 93 -9.18 17.83 -18.72
N PHE A 94 -8.91 17.62 -17.43
CA PHE A 94 -9.40 16.49 -16.64
C PHE A 94 -10.24 16.92 -15.42
N ASP A 95 -10.88 18.09 -15.48
CA ASP A 95 -11.59 18.68 -14.32
C ASP A 95 -13.00 18.11 -14.10
N ILE A 96 -13.57 17.40 -15.09
CA ILE A 96 -15.00 16.97 -15.11
C ILE A 96 -15.16 15.47 -15.45
N ALA A 97 -14.06 14.80 -15.84
CA ALA A 97 -14.09 13.41 -16.29
C ALA A 97 -13.52 12.46 -15.24
#